data_AF-W9WIF5-F1
#
_entry.id   AF-W9WIF5-F1
#
_cell.length_a   1.000
_cell.length_b   1.000
_cell.length_c   1.000
_cell.angle_alpha   90.00
_cell.angle_beta   90.00
_cell.angle_gamma   90.00
#
_symmetry.space_group_name_H-M   'P 1'
#
loop_
_entity.id
_entity.type
_entity.pdbx_description
1 polymer ?
#
loop_
_entity_poly.entity_id
_entity_poly.type
_entity_poly.pdbx_seq_one_letter_code
_entity_poly.pdbx_strand_id
1 'polypeptide(L)'
;MAGLAKTYYDAKLLPDAIVFRQFVQGFNKEHALCHFTDAGDDKEAADNKVKAEMALFYDNVHCKHIMLAASGDNSYAGFLRQYTLTDQVSSRVVLIESIPFANQLDVLAIKFEKTHLQGLFRDHKIEKKALLFHEERPGPLGDTPPATYASTVKQPNGWQEKQAPVLPKSPLIDGGQVEAGRRIYQNNKGQRVDQPIKADKATTYRLKPLKLCNRHFLTKCYHNPCGHNHEGKLTSVEIDALRFIARLSPCQTLYCEDPDCVSGHRCMQGANCDKGSRCWFGDEMHRVDTKITGFITV
;
A
#
# COMPACT_ATOMS: atom_id res chain seq x y z
N MET A 1 -22.16 -15.87 6.21
CA MET A 1 -22.59 -16.99 5.30
C MET A 1 -23.87 -16.67 4.53
N ALA A 2 -24.85 -16.00 5.15
CA ALA A 2 -26.18 -15.79 4.57
C ALA A 2 -26.16 -15.04 3.23
N GLY A 3 -25.31 -13.99 3.12
CA GLY A 3 -25.19 -13.21 1.89
C GLY A 3 -24.71 -14.01 0.67
N LEU A 4 -23.77 -14.94 0.86
CA LEU A 4 -23.27 -15.79 -0.23
C LEU A 4 -24.31 -16.85 -0.63
N ALA A 5 -24.97 -17.48 0.35
CA ALA A 5 -26.04 -18.44 0.09
C ALA A 5 -27.19 -17.81 -0.72
N LYS A 6 -27.61 -16.59 -0.35
CA LYS A 6 -28.60 -15.80 -1.10
C LYS A 6 -28.11 -15.51 -2.52
N THR A 7 -26.85 -15.11 -2.69
CA THR A 7 -26.26 -14.84 -4.01
C THR A 7 -26.32 -16.07 -4.92
N TYR A 8 -26.02 -17.27 -4.40
CA TYR A 8 -26.10 -18.51 -5.17
C TYR A 8 -27.54 -18.91 -5.53
N TYR A 9 -28.48 -18.70 -4.61
CA TYR A 9 -29.89 -18.95 -4.86
C TYR A 9 -30.46 -17.99 -5.93
N ASP A 10 -30.24 -16.68 -5.77
CA ASP A 10 -30.72 -15.65 -6.70
C ASP A 10 -30.13 -15.85 -8.12
N ALA A 11 -28.89 -16.33 -8.20
CA ALA A 11 -28.22 -16.69 -9.46
C ALA A 11 -28.65 -18.06 -10.03
N LYS A 12 -29.60 -18.77 -9.38
CA LYS A 12 -30.08 -20.11 -9.75
C LYS A 12 -28.97 -21.17 -9.82
N LEU A 13 -27.90 -20.98 -9.04
CA LEU A 13 -26.80 -21.93 -8.92
C LEU A 13 -27.12 -23.03 -7.92
N LEU A 14 -27.94 -22.73 -6.91
CA LEU A 14 -28.43 -23.68 -5.93
C LEU A 14 -29.95 -23.62 -5.88
N PRO A 15 -30.62 -24.78 -5.71
CA PRO A 15 -32.08 -24.82 -5.63
C PRO A 15 -32.61 -24.23 -4.31
N ASP A 16 -31.80 -24.25 -3.24
CA ASP A 16 -32.14 -23.72 -1.93
C ASP A 16 -30.85 -23.33 -1.17
N ALA A 17 -30.91 -22.28 -0.35
CA ALA A 17 -29.83 -21.84 0.53
C ALA A 17 -29.40 -22.92 1.55
N ILE A 18 -30.28 -23.85 1.91
CA ILE A 18 -29.95 -24.98 2.81
C ILE A 18 -28.90 -25.91 2.21
N VAL A 19 -28.88 -26.06 0.88
CA VAL A 19 -27.90 -26.90 0.18
C VAL A 19 -26.49 -26.36 0.38
N PHE A 20 -26.31 -25.03 0.35
CA PHE A 20 -25.02 -24.41 0.63
C PHE A 20 -24.55 -24.71 2.05
N ARG A 21 -25.46 -24.63 3.03
CA ARG A 21 -25.14 -24.95 4.43
C ARG A 21 -24.72 -26.41 4.60
N GLN A 22 -25.43 -27.34 3.97
CA GLN A 22 -25.09 -28.77 4.01
C GLN A 22 -23.72 -29.03 3.34
N PHE A 23 -23.43 -28.37 2.23
CA PHE A 23 -22.11 -28.41 1.60
C PHE A 23 -21.01 -27.95 2.56
N VAL A 24 -21.17 -26.78 3.20
CA VAL A 24 -20.20 -26.25 4.17
C VAL A 24 -19.98 -27.22 5.34
N GLN A 25 -21.04 -27.84 5.84
CA GLN A 25 -20.94 -28.86 6.88
C GLN A 25 -20.18 -30.12 6.43
N GLY A 26 -20.41 -30.57 5.20
CA GLY A 26 -19.68 -31.70 4.62
C GLY A 26 -18.20 -31.35 4.40
N PHE A 27 -17.93 -30.19 3.80
CA PHE A 27 -16.58 -29.71 3.53
C PHE A 27 -15.72 -29.63 4.79
N ASN A 28 -16.28 -29.07 5.88
CA ASN A 28 -15.58 -28.98 7.16
C ASN A 28 -15.38 -30.33 7.86
N LYS A 29 -16.15 -31.36 7.50
CA LYS A 29 -16.02 -32.71 8.08
C LYS A 29 -15.02 -33.58 7.32
N GLU A 30 -14.86 -33.34 6.03
CA GLU A 30 -14.11 -34.23 5.14
C GLU A 30 -12.63 -34.31 5.50
N HIS A 31 -11.99 -33.18 5.80
CA HIS A 31 -10.56 -33.15 6.11
C HIS A 31 -10.23 -32.17 7.23
N ALA A 32 -9.46 -32.62 8.23
CA ALA A 32 -9.19 -31.86 9.45
C ALA A 32 -8.47 -30.52 9.22
N LEU A 33 -7.78 -30.36 8.09
CA LEU A 33 -7.09 -29.12 7.70
C LEU A 33 -7.89 -28.25 6.72
N CYS A 34 -9.03 -28.72 6.23
CA CYS A 34 -9.90 -27.97 5.33
C CYS A 34 -11.04 -27.38 6.14
N HIS A 35 -11.22 -26.07 6.01
CA HIS A 35 -12.29 -25.39 6.72
C HIS A 35 -12.85 -24.25 5.87
N PHE A 36 -14.15 -24.07 6.00
CA PHE A 36 -14.89 -22.91 5.55
C PHE A 36 -15.21 -22.07 6.78
N THR A 37 -14.70 -20.85 6.79
CA THR A 37 -14.91 -19.90 7.89
C THR A 37 -16.03 -18.93 7.53
N ASP A 38 -17.03 -18.82 8.40
CA ASP A 38 -17.99 -17.71 8.29
C ASP A 38 -17.29 -16.39 8.68
N ALA A 39 -17.23 -15.47 7.73
CA ALA A 39 -16.66 -14.15 7.97
C ALA A 39 -17.60 -13.22 8.74
N GLY A 40 -18.90 -13.51 8.80
CA GLY A 40 -19.93 -12.58 9.25
C GLY A 40 -20.64 -11.90 8.09
N ASP A 41 -21.47 -10.91 8.40
CA ASP A 41 -22.33 -10.22 7.42
C ASP A 41 -21.86 -8.79 7.09
N ASP A 42 -20.75 -8.33 7.70
CA ASP A 42 -20.17 -7.02 7.36
C ASP A 42 -19.48 -7.08 5.99
N LYS A 43 -19.58 -5.96 5.26
CA LYS A 43 -19.05 -5.82 3.89
C LYS A 43 -17.57 -6.18 3.76
N GLU A 44 -16.77 -5.91 4.80
CA GLU A 44 -15.31 -6.09 4.80
C GLU A 44 -14.86 -7.25 5.70
N ALA A 45 -15.78 -8.04 6.23
CA ALA A 45 -15.46 -9.06 7.23
C ALA A 45 -14.52 -10.14 6.66
N ALA A 46 -14.80 -10.59 5.42
CA ALA A 46 -13.97 -11.58 4.73
C ALA A 46 -12.57 -11.01 4.47
N ASP A 47 -12.51 -9.77 3.98
CA ASP A 47 -11.25 -9.09 3.67
C ASP A 47 -10.35 -8.99 4.90
N ASN A 48 -10.92 -8.62 6.05
CA ASN A 48 -10.19 -8.50 7.30
C ASN A 48 -9.63 -9.84 7.78
N LYS A 49 -10.39 -10.93 7.64
CA LYS A 49 -9.91 -12.29 7.98
C LYS A 49 -8.77 -12.73 7.07
N VAL A 50 -8.95 -12.60 5.75
CA VAL A 50 -7.91 -12.96 4.76
C VAL A 50 -6.62 -12.16 5.02
N LYS A 51 -6.73 -10.86 5.27
CA LYS A 51 -5.57 -10.00 5.61
C LYS A 51 -4.83 -10.49 6.86
N ALA A 52 -5.57 -10.80 7.93
CA ALA A 52 -4.98 -11.25 9.19
C ALA A 52 -4.36 -12.66 9.08
N GLU A 53 -5.02 -13.60 8.42
CA GLU A 53 -4.50 -14.94 8.19
C GLU A 53 -3.25 -14.92 7.31
N MET A 54 -3.26 -14.12 6.23
CA MET A 54 -2.09 -13.91 5.39
C MET A 54 -0.91 -13.41 6.22
N ALA A 55 -1.09 -12.36 7.02
CA ALA A 55 -0.03 -11.80 7.86
C ALA A 55 0.51 -12.84 8.86
N LEU A 56 -0.37 -13.60 9.52
CA LEU A 56 0.00 -14.63 10.50
C LEU A 56 0.85 -15.75 9.87
N PHE A 57 0.39 -16.29 8.74
CA PHE A 57 1.08 -17.43 8.11
C PHE A 57 2.31 -17.01 7.32
N TYR A 58 2.32 -15.81 6.76
CA TYR A 58 3.46 -15.32 5.99
C TYR A 58 4.72 -15.20 6.86
N ASP A 59 4.59 -14.66 8.07
CA ASP A 59 5.71 -14.53 9.01
C ASP A 59 6.07 -15.85 9.72
N ASN A 60 5.25 -16.90 9.56
CA ASN A 60 5.54 -18.21 10.11
C ASN A 60 6.63 -18.93 9.30
N VAL A 61 7.77 -19.19 9.93
CA VAL A 61 8.93 -19.85 9.31
C VAL A 61 8.65 -21.29 8.84
N HIS A 62 7.62 -21.95 9.39
CA HIS A 62 7.19 -23.28 8.98
C HIS A 62 6.23 -23.25 7.79
N CYS A 63 5.52 -22.15 7.56
CA CYS A 63 4.73 -21.96 6.36
C CYS A 63 5.67 -21.63 5.20
N LYS A 64 5.83 -22.54 4.23
CA LYS A 64 6.76 -22.30 3.11
C LYS A 64 6.10 -21.54 1.96
N HIS A 65 4.79 -21.66 1.80
CA HIS A 65 4.09 -21.17 0.64
C HIS A 65 2.63 -20.85 0.97
N ILE A 66 2.10 -19.78 0.38
CA ILE A 66 0.70 -19.37 0.51
C ILE A 66 0.10 -19.23 -0.89
N MET A 67 -1.03 -19.88 -1.12
CA MET A 67 -1.80 -19.71 -2.35
C MET A 67 -3.06 -18.89 -2.03
N LEU A 68 -3.28 -17.80 -2.76
CA LEU A 68 -4.40 -16.89 -2.54
C LEU A 68 -5.30 -16.78 -3.77
N ALA A 69 -6.56 -17.18 -3.63
CA ALA A 69 -7.60 -16.97 -4.64
C ALA A 69 -8.38 -15.69 -4.34
N ALA A 70 -8.04 -14.61 -5.03
CA ALA A 70 -8.59 -13.27 -4.80
C ALA A 70 -8.86 -12.48 -6.10
N SER A 71 -8.89 -13.16 -7.25
CA SER A 71 -8.76 -12.52 -8.57
C SER A 71 -9.81 -11.42 -8.83
N GLY A 72 -11.02 -11.57 -8.29
CA GLY A 72 -12.15 -10.69 -8.59
C GLY A 72 -12.26 -9.40 -7.78
N ASP A 73 -11.43 -9.18 -6.76
CA ASP A 73 -11.64 -8.12 -5.77
C ASP A 73 -10.43 -7.19 -5.58
N ASN A 74 -10.65 -5.88 -5.76
CA ASN A 74 -9.62 -4.85 -5.61
C ASN A 74 -9.30 -4.53 -4.15
N SER A 75 -10.14 -4.90 -3.19
CA SER A 75 -9.92 -4.62 -1.75
C SER A 75 -8.62 -5.24 -1.22
N TYR A 76 -8.17 -6.31 -1.88
CA TYR A 76 -6.94 -7.02 -1.55
C TYR A 76 -5.67 -6.34 -2.09
N ALA A 77 -5.77 -5.50 -3.13
CA ALA A 77 -4.60 -4.88 -3.74
C ALA A 77 -3.80 -4.02 -2.75
N GLY A 78 -4.48 -3.32 -1.84
CA GLY A 78 -3.83 -2.43 -0.88
C GLY A 78 -2.83 -3.16 0.04
N PHE A 79 -3.24 -4.27 0.64
CA PHE A 79 -2.39 -5.01 1.58
C PHE A 79 -1.42 -5.95 0.86
N LEU A 80 -1.77 -6.48 -0.33
CA LEU A 80 -0.87 -7.36 -1.08
C LEU A 80 0.41 -6.66 -1.54
N ARG A 81 0.40 -5.32 -1.65
CA ARG A 81 1.59 -4.52 -1.98
C ARG A 81 2.79 -4.86 -1.09
N GLN A 82 2.58 -5.12 0.20
CA GLN A 82 3.67 -5.42 1.12
C GLN A 82 4.37 -6.76 0.81
N TYR A 83 3.69 -7.66 0.08
CA TYR A 83 4.26 -8.94 -0.36
C TYR A 83 4.87 -8.87 -1.77
N THR A 84 4.91 -7.68 -2.37
CA THR A 84 5.49 -7.43 -3.71
C THR A 84 6.80 -6.68 -3.68
N LEU A 85 7.39 -6.53 -2.48
CA LEU A 85 8.55 -5.68 -2.24
C LEU A 85 9.79 -6.31 -2.88
N THR A 86 10.10 -7.56 -2.55
CA THR A 86 11.24 -8.28 -3.14
C THR A 86 10.81 -9.61 -3.77
N ASP A 87 11.63 -10.14 -4.68
CA ASP A 87 11.41 -11.47 -5.28
C ASP A 87 11.39 -12.59 -4.22
N GLN A 88 12.20 -12.45 -3.17
CA GLN A 88 12.19 -13.40 -2.05
C GLN A 88 10.87 -13.33 -1.29
N VAL A 89 10.29 -12.14 -1.17
CA VAL A 89 9.02 -11.95 -0.47
C VAL A 89 7.86 -12.47 -1.33
N SER A 90 7.84 -12.13 -2.62
CA SER A 90 6.76 -12.50 -3.53
C SER A 90 6.76 -13.98 -3.91
N SER A 91 7.93 -14.63 -4.02
CA SER A 91 8.04 -16.07 -4.35
C SER A 91 7.39 -17.02 -3.33
N ARG A 92 7.08 -16.55 -2.13
CA ARG A 92 6.32 -17.32 -1.13
C ARG A 92 4.81 -17.27 -1.34
N VAL A 93 4.33 -16.47 -2.28
CA VAL A 93 2.91 -16.22 -2.54
C VAL A 93 2.59 -16.52 -3.99
N VAL A 94 1.64 -17.44 -4.21
CA VAL A 94 1.06 -17.69 -5.53
C VAL A 94 -0.36 -17.15 -5.57
N LEU A 95 -0.66 -16.35 -6.58
CA LEU A 95 -2.03 -15.93 -6.84
C LEU A 95 -2.74 -16.95 -7.71
N ILE A 96 -3.91 -17.39 -7.27
CA ILE A 96 -4.79 -18.22 -8.08
C ILE A 96 -5.63 -17.30 -8.95
N GLU A 97 -5.50 -17.45 -10.26
CA GLU A 97 -6.33 -16.78 -11.25
C GLU A 97 -7.49 -17.70 -11.61
N SER A 98 -8.70 -17.38 -11.15
CA SER A 98 -9.93 -18.07 -11.57
C SER A 98 -10.69 -17.29 -12.64
N ILE A 99 -10.65 -15.97 -12.51
CA ILE A 99 -11.16 -14.99 -13.48
C ILE A 99 -10.08 -13.93 -13.66
N PRO A 100 -10.09 -13.13 -14.74
CA PRO A 100 -9.12 -12.07 -14.92
C PRO A 100 -9.03 -11.17 -13.67
N PHE A 101 -7.80 -10.84 -13.26
CA PHE A 101 -7.56 -10.02 -12.09
C PHE A 101 -8.26 -8.65 -12.22
N ALA A 102 -8.85 -8.18 -11.12
CA ALA A 102 -9.43 -6.84 -11.08
C ALA A 102 -8.33 -5.77 -11.28
N ASN A 103 -8.66 -4.65 -11.93
CA ASN A 103 -7.68 -3.68 -12.45
C ASN A 103 -6.57 -3.26 -11.46
N GLN A 104 -6.88 -3.05 -10.17
CA GLN A 104 -5.86 -2.65 -9.19
C GLN A 104 -4.99 -3.83 -8.74
N LEU A 105 -5.56 -5.03 -8.74
CA LEU A 105 -4.89 -6.27 -8.39
C LEU A 105 -4.00 -6.77 -9.54
N ASP A 106 -4.43 -6.60 -10.79
CA ASP A 106 -3.70 -7.03 -11.98
C ASP A 106 -2.29 -6.40 -12.06
N VAL A 107 -2.19 -5.11 -11.76
CA VAL A 107 -0.90 -4.39 -11.69
C VAL A 107 0.07 -5.04 -10.68
N LEU A 108 -0.45 -5.58 -9.58
CA LEU A 108 0.35 -6.25 -8.56
C LEU A 108 0.59 -7.72 -8.89
N ALA A 109 -0.36 -8.38 -9.55
CA ALA A 109 -0.31 -9.78 -9.92
C ALA A 109 0.88 -10.12 -10.83
N ILE A 110 1.39 -9.14 -11.58
CA ILE A 110 2.61 -9.26 -12.39
C ILE A 110 3.83 -9.64 -11.54
N LYS A 111 3.86 -9.25 -10.26
CA LYS A 111 4.98 -9.49 -9.33
C LYS A 111 4.88 -10.82 -8.57
N PHE A 112 3.79 -11.55 -8.74
CA PHE A 112 3.56 -12.84 -8.10
C PHE A 112 3.62 -13.97 -9.13
N GLU A 113 3.98 -15.16 -8.66
CA GLU A 113 3.71 -16.36 -9.43
C GLU A 113 2.18 -16.56 -9.51
N LYS A 114 1.70 -17.01 -10.66
CA LYS A 114 0.27 -17.19 -10.95
C LYS A 114 0.00 -18.64 -11.29
N THR A 115 -1.12 -19.17 -10.81
CA THR A 115 -1.58 -20.51 -11.15
C THR A 115 -3.07 -20.53 -11.46
N HIS A 116 -3.50 -21.53 -12.24
CA HIS A 116 -4.89 -21.74 -12.58
C HIS A 116 -5.30 -23.16 -12.19
N LEU A 117 -6.27 -23.26 -11.28
CA LEU A 117 -6.81 -24.55 -10.85
C LEU A 117 -8.05 -24.89 -11.68
N GLN A 118 -7.82 -25.47 -12.86
CA GLN A 118 -8.88 -25.84 -13.81
C GLN A 118 -9.90 -26.77 -13.16
N GLY A 119 -11.19 -26.47 -13.36
CA GLY A 119 -12.31 -27.25 -12.82
C GLY A 119 -12.60 -27.03 -11.33
N LEU A 120 -11.72 -26.36 -10.58
CA LEU A 120 -11.97 -26.05 -9.17
C LEU A 120 -12.74 -24.74 -8.99
N PHE A 121 -12.38 -23.71 -9.76
CA PHE A 121 -13.05 -22.40 -9.72
C PHE A 121 -13.81 -22.12 -11.02
N ARG A 122 -14.83 -21.25 -10.92
CA ARG A 122 -15.54 -20.72 -12.09
C ARG A 122 -14.64 -19.75 -12.84
N ASP A 123 -14.74 -19.79 -14.17
CA ASP A 123 -14.04 -18.93 -15.13
C ASP A 123 -14.78 -17.61 -15.45
N HIS A 124 -15.95 -17.40 -14.84
CA HIS A 124 -16.76 -16.20 -14.99
C HIS A 124 -17.41 -15.77 -13.67
N LYS A 125 -17.65 -14.46 -13.53
CA LYS A 125 -18.34 -13.88 -12.37
C LYS A 125 -19.78 -14.37 -12.31
N ILE A 126 -20.31 -14.48 -11.09
CA ILE A 126 -21.71 -14.81 -10.87
C ILE A 126 -22.56 -13.59 -11.25
N GLU A 127 -23.40 -13.75 -12.25
CA GLU A 127 -24.32 -12.70 -12.69
C GLU A 127 -25.40 -12.48 -11.64
N LYS A 128 -25.41 -11.30 -11.04
CA LYS A 128 -26.54 -10.84 -10.22
C LYS A 128 -27.57 -10.26 -11.17
N LYS A 129 -28.64 -11.01 -11.47
CA LYS A 129 -29.84 -10.39 -12.07
C LYS A 129 -30.42 -9.46 -11.03
N ALA A 130 -30.14 -8.16 -11.14
CA ALA A 130 -30.85 -7.16 -10.37
C ALA A 130 -32.33 -7.24 -10.78
N LEU A 131 -33.17 -7.74 -9.88
CA LEU A 131 -34.60 -7.46 -9.98
C LEU A 131 -34.72 -5.95 -9.79
N LEU A 132 -34.96 -5.23 -10.87
CA LEU A 132 -35.35 -3.81 -10.83
C LEU A 132 -36.70 -3.75 -10.10
N PHE A 133 -36.66 -3.58 -8.78
CA PHE A 133 -37.83 -3.15 -8.04
C PHE A 133 -38.06 -1.68 -8.38
N HIS A 134 -38.95 -1.43 -9.33
CA HIS A 134 -39.61 -0.14 -9.45
C HIS A 134 -40.47 0.03 -8.19
N GLU A 135 -39.93 0.68 -7.16
CA GLU A 135 -40.77 1.31 -6.15
C GLU A 135 -41.40 2.55 -6.79
N GLU A 136 -42.65 2.41 -7.23
CA GLU A 136 -43.50 3.57 -7.50
C GLU A 136 -43.76 4.28 -6.18
N ARG A 137 -43.04 5.38 -5.96
CA ARG A 137 -43.32 6.32 -4.86
C ARG A 137 -44.28 7.39 -5.40
N PRO A 138 -45.45 7.64 -4.78
CA PRO A 138 -46.33 8.73 -5.20
C PRO A 138 -45.63 10.07 -4.99
N GLY A 139 -45.55 10.89 -6.04
CA GLY A 139 -44.87 12.18 -6.01
C GLY A 139 -45.67 13.26 -5.27
N PRO A 140 -45.03 14.24 -4.62
CA PRO A 140 -45.64 15.53 -4.31
C PRO A 140 -45.46 16.52 -5.46
N LEU A 141 -46.53 17.24 -5.78
CA LEU A 141 -46.55 18.41 -6.67
C LEU A 141 -45.89 19.63 -6.01
N GLY A 142 -45.17 20.42 -6.80
CA GLY A 142 -45.09 21.88 -6.63
C GLY A 142 -43.69 22.50 -6.51
N ASP A 143 -43.40 23.38 -7.46
CA ASP A 143 -42.55 24.59 -7.39
C ASP A 143 -41.01 24.50 -7.57
N THR A 144 -40.58 24.86 -8.79
CA THR A 144 -39.28 25.45 -9.21
C THR A 144 -38.93 26.74 -8.44
N PRO A 145 -37.68 27.28 -8.38
CA PRO A 145 -36.61 27.33 -9.42
C PRO A 145 -35.15 27.30 -8.82
N PRO A 146 -34.04 27.76 -9.46
CA PRO A 146 -33.66 27.90 -10.87
C PRO A 146 -32.36 27.13 -11.24
N ALA A 147 -32.10 27.02 -12.55
CA ALA A 147 -30.90 26.44 -13.13
C ALA A 147 -29.80 27.48 -13.37
N THR A 148 -28.54 27.08 -13.13
CA THR A 148 -27.39 27.83 -13.64
C THR A 148 -26.29 26.87 -14.14
N TYR A 149 -25.98 27.04 -15.43
CA TYR A 149 -24.70 27.07 -16.18
C TYR A 149 -23.51 26.19 -15.70
N ALA A 150 -22.72 25.51 -16.54
CA ALA A 150 -22.51 25.58 -17.97
C ALA A 150 -21.82 24.30 -18.46
N SER A 151 -22.09 23.91 -19.70
CA SER A 151 -21.18 23.12 -20.52
C SER A 151 -21.04 23.79 -21.89
N THR A 152 -19.84 23.68 -22.45
CA THR A 152 -19.55 23.55 -23.89
C THR A 152 -19.07 24.79 -24.69
N VAL A 153 -17.74 24.79 -24.94
CA VAL A 153 -16.99 25.01 -26.22
C VAL A 153 -17.01 26.39 -26.89
N LYS A 154 -15.80 26.92 -27.19
CA LYS A 154 -15.33 27.31 -28.56
C LYS A 154 -13.92 27.94 -28.56
N GLN A 155 -13.01 27.34 -29.34
CA GLN A 155 -11.91 28.00 -30.09
C GLN A 155 -12.51 28.57 -31.42
N PRO A 156 -11.89 29.48 -32.21
CA PRO A 156 -10.45 29.47 -32.60
C PRO A 156 -9.73 30.81 -32.95
N ASN A 157 -8.41 30.66 -33.19
CA ASN A 157 -7.47 31.38 -34.07
C ASN A 157 -6.95 32.82 -33.76
N GLY A 158 -5.61 32.95 -33.84
CA GLY A 158 -4.91 34.24 -34.06
C GLY A 158 -3.42 34.22 -33.67
N TRP A 159 -2.54 34.14 -34.67
CA TRP A 159 -1.07 34.05 -34.63
C TRP A 159 -0.33 35.24 -34.00
N GLN A 160 0.80 35.00 -33.30
CA GLN A 160 2.10 35.58 -33.68
C GLN A 160 3.31 35.01 -32.90
N GLU A 161 4.39 34.84 -33.67
CA GLU A 161 5.70 34.28 -33.40
C GLU A 161 6.65 35.28 -32.71
N LYS A 162 7.58 34.82 -31.85
CA LYS A 162 9.02 35.20 -31.83
C LYS A 162 9.83 34.58 -30.67
N GLN A 163 10.86 33.83 -31.09
CA GLN A 163 12.25 33.75 -30.59
C GLN A 163 12.57 33.29 -29.15
N ALA A 164 13.38 32.22 -29.07
CA ALA A 164 14.29 31.90 -27.98
C ALA A 164 15.53 32.83 -28.02
N PRO A 165 16.33 33.01 -26.95
CA PRO A 165 17.28 31.95 -26.55
C PRO A 165 17.74 31.91 -25.07
N VAL A 166 18.54 30.87 -24.79
CA VAL A 166 19.58 30.73 -23.74
C VAL A 166 19.16 30.17 -22.36
N LEU A 167 19.43 28.87 -22.18
CA LEU A 167 19.74 28.28 -20.87
C LEU A 167 21.18 28.66 -20.46
N PRO A 168 21.41 29.21 -19.26
CA PRO A 168 22.72 29.16 -18.63
C PRO A 168 22.92 27.77 -18.01
N LYS A 169 23.90 27.03 -18.54
CA LYS A 169 24.55 25.91 -17.85
C LYS A 169 25.44 26.48 -16.74
N SER A 170 25.42 25.88 -15.55
CA SER A 170 26.56 25.66 -14.62
C SER A 170 26.07 25.17 -13.25
N PRO A 171 26.91 24.51 -12.43
CA PRO A 171 27.76 23.37 -12.73
C PRO A 171 27.47 22.21 -11.76
N LEU A 172 27.56 20.97 -12.26
CA LEU A 172 27.76 19.80 -11.40
C LEU A 172 29.13 19.94 -10.74
N ILE A 173 29.17 19.95 -9.41
CA ILE A 173 30.39 19.60 -8.68
C ILE A 173 30.39 18.10 -8.52
N ASP A 174 31.30 17.52 -9.30
CA ASP A 174 31.81 16.18 -9.23
C ASP A 174 32.31 15.85 -7.81
N GLY A 175 31.80 14.73 -7.31
CA GLY A 175 32.31 14.01 -6.16
C GLY A 175 32.18 12.54 -6.50
N GLY A 176 32.97 12.10 -7.47
CA GLY A 176 32.91 10.79 -8.09
C GLY A 176 32.74 9.62 -7.11
N GLN A 177 31.62 8.93 -7.26
CA GLN A 177 31.60 7.48 -7.32
C GLN A 177 30.72 7.08 -8.50
N VAL A 178 31.38 6.38 -9.42
CA VAL A 178 30.83 5.65 -10.55
C VAL A 178 29.56 4.88 -10.15
N GLU A 179 28.56 4.88 -11.03
CA GLU A 179 27.24 4.27 -10.90
C GLU A 179 27.25 2.88 -10.23
N ALA A 180 27.15 2.88 -8.90
CA ALA A 180 26.53 1.81 -8.13
C ALA A 180 25.17 2.37 -7.72
N GLY A 181 24.07 1.74 -8.16
CA GLY A 181 22.71 2.16 -7.80
C GLY A 181 22.56 2.37 -6.29
N ARG A 182 21.60 3.21 -5.89
CA ARG A 182 21.48 3.60 -4.48
C ARG A 182 21.18 2.36 -3.66
N ARG A 183 22.00 2.11 -2.64
CA ARG A 183 21.87 0.91 -1.80
C ARG A 183 20.94 1.16 -0.63
N ILE A 184 19.97 0.28 -0.45
CA ILE A 184 19.13 0.22 0.75
C ILE A 184 19.56 -0.98 1.56
N TYR A 185 20.16 -0.72 2.73
CA TYR A 185 20.66 -1.76 3.62
C TYR A 185 19.51 -2.49 4.32
N GLN A 186 19.67 -3.79 4.52
CA GLN A 186 18.67 -4.65 5.14
C GLN A 186 19.28 -5.55 6.21
N ASN A 187 18.47 -5.90 7.21
CA ASN A 187 18.79 -6.92 8.21
C ASN A 187 18.42 -8.33 7.71
N ASN A 188 18.60 -9.35 8.55
CA ASN A 188 18.35 -10.75 8.18
C ASN A 188 16.87 -11.06 7.89
N LYS A 189 15.96 -10.17 8.26
CA LYS A 189 14.53 -10.25 7.98
C LYS A 189 14.13 -9.45 6.74
N GLY A 190 15.08 -8.82 6.03
CA GLY A 190 14.79 -7.95 4.89
C GLY A 190 14.28 -6.55 5.28
N GLN A 191 14.24 -6.21 6.57
CA GLN A 191 13.80 -4.89 7.03
C GLN A 191 14.88 -3.85 6.75
N ARG A 192 14.49 -2.66 6.31
CA ARG A 192 15.39 -1.54 6.03
C ARG A 192 16.11 -1.11 7.29
N VAL A 193 17.44 -1.03 7.18
CA VAL A 193 18.32 -0.52 8.22
C VAL A 193 18.77 0.88 7.82
N ASP A 194 18.28 1.87 8.56
CA ASP A 194 18.72 3.25 8.43
C ASP A 194 20.17 3.40 8.93
N GLN A 195 21.01 4.06 8.13
CA GLN A 195 22.39 4.35 8.52
C GLN A 195 22.44 5.19 9.81
N PRO A 196 23.33 4.89 10.78
CA PRO A 196 23.45 5.69 11.99
C PRO A 196 23.75 7.17 11.69
N ILE A 197 23.01 8.09 12.31
CA ILE A 197 23.25 9.53 12.21
C ILE A 197 23.84 10.01 13.53
N LYS A 198 24.98 10.71 13.46
CA LYS A 198 25.55 11.44 14.59
C LYS A 198 25.02 12.87 14.56
N ALA A 199 23.81 13.08 15.08
CA ALA A 199 23.22 14.41 15.15
C ALA A 199 23.69 15.16 16.40
N ASP A 200 24.17 16.39 16.20
CA ASP A 200 24.42 17.31 17.30
C ASP A 200 23.08 17.76 17.93
N LYS A 201 23.00 17.68 19.26
CA LYS A 201 21.77 18.00 20.00
C LYS A 201 21.43 19.48 19.88
N ALA A 202 22.41 20.37 20.02
CA ALA A 202 22.17 21.81 19.98
C ALA A 202 21.61 22.25 18.61
N THR A 203 22.20 21.73 17.54
CA THR A 203 21.73 21.93 16.16
C THR A 203 20.33 21.37 15.97
N THR A 204 20.07 20.14 16.44
CA THR A 204 18.73 19.52 16.36
C THR A 204 17.66 20.37 17.04
N TYR A 205 17.92 20.87 18.26
CA TYR A 205 16.99 21.72 18.99
C TYR A 205 16.74 23.05 18.28
N ARG A 206 17.77 23.64 17.67
CA ARG A 206 17.64 24.89 16.89
C ARG A 206 16.82 24.69 15.60
N LEU A 207 16.95 23.57 14.91
CA LEU A 207 16.27 23.33 13.63
C LEU A 207 14.79 22.95 13.77
N LYS A 208 14.40 22.22 14.83
CA LYS A 208 13.01 21.77 15.05
C LYS A 208 11.93 22.86 14.89
N PRO A 209 12.06 24.06 15.50
CA PRO A 209 11.01 25.09 15.39
C PRO A 209 10.92 25.74 14.01
N LEU A 210 11.94 25.59 13.14
CA LEU A 210 12.00 26.25 11.83
C LEU A 210 11.08 25.63 10.77
N LYS A 211 10.51 24.45 11.04
CA LYS A 211 9.61 23.71 10.11
C LYS A 211 10.18 23.60 8.69
N LEU A 212 11.48 23.33 8.59
CA LEU A 212 12.17 23.10 7.32
C LEU A 212 11.57 21.87 6.62
N CYS A 213 11.45 21.93 5.30
CA CYS A 213 10.94 20.81 4.52
C CYS A 213 12.00 19.71 4.41
N ASN A 214 11.79 18.59 5.10
CA ASN A 214 12.68 17.44 5.06
C ASN A 214 12.97 16.99 3.62
N ARG A 215 11.95 16.87 2.76
CA ARG A 215 12.14 16.44 1.36
C ARG A 215 12.89 17.47 0.53
N HIS A 216 12.72 18.77 0.76
CA HIS A 216 13.43 19.79 0.00
C HIS A 216 14.94 19.73 0.26
N PHE A 217 15.33 19.64 1.53
CA PHE A 217 16.74 19.70 1.93
C PHE A 217 17.46 18.35 1.87
N LEU A 218 16.73 17.23 1.98
CA LEU A 218 17.35 15.89 1.99
C LEU A 218 17.27 15.17 0.65
N THR A 219 16.22 15.44 -0.14
CA THR A 219 15.96 14.75 -1.41
C THR A 219 15.38 15.73 -2.45
N LYS A 220 14.11 15.58 -2.83
CA LYS A 220 13.37 16.51 -3.68
C LYS A 220 11.95 16.71 -3.15
N CYS A 221 11.53 17.97 -3.01
CA CYS A 221 10.15 18.30 -2.70
C CYS A 221 9.32 18.39 -3.99
N TYR A 222 8.16 17.73 -4.01
CA TYR A 222 7.24 17.70 -5.14
C TYR A 222 5.92 18.45 -4.89
N HIS A 223 5.74 19.06 -3.70
CA HIS A 223 4.52 19.78 -3.35
C HIS A 223 4.58 21.24 -3.82
N ASN A 224 3.50 21.71 -4.45
CA ASN A 224 3.32 23.09 -4.87
C ASN A 224 1.86 23.56 -4.64
N PRO A 225 1.58 24.44 -3.65
CA PRO A 225 2.53 25.00 -2.67
C PRO A 225 2.90 23.98 -1.57
N CYS A 226 4.13 24.06 -1.06
CA CYS A 226 4.55 23.30 0.12
C CYS A 226 4.28 24.09 1.40
N GLY A 227 3.70 23.44 2.42
CA GLY A 227 3.44 24.07 3.73
C GLY A 227 4.67 24.17 4.66
N HIS A 228 5.87 23.80 4.18
CA HIS A 228 7.11 23.81 4.95
C HIS A 228 8.12 24.80 4.37
N ASN A 229 9.06 25.25 5.20
CA ASN A 229 10.06 26.24 4.80
C ASN A 229 11.11 25.62 3.86
N HIS A 230 11.37 26.28 2.72
CA HIS A 230 12.38 25.92 1.70
C HIS A 230 13.54 26.93 1.63
N GLU A 231 13.56 27.95 2.48
CA GLU A 231 14.54 29.04 2.42
C GLU A 231 15.89 28.65 3.02
N GLY A 232 16.95 29.19 2.42
CA GLY A 232 18.31 29.08 2.92
C GLY A 232 19.09 27.88 2.38
N LYS A 233 20.30 27.71 2.92
CA LYS A 233 21.18 26.57 2.64
C LYS A 233 21.63 25.99 3.97
N LEU A 234 21.60 24.68 4.07
CA LEU A 234 22.03 23.97 5.28
C LEU A 234 23.46 23.48 5.13
N THR A 235 24.24 23.60 6.20
CA THR A 235 25.55 22.96 6.36
C THR A 235 25.40 21.45 6.49
N SER A 236 26.49 20.68 6.31
CA SER A 236 26.46 19.22 6.48
C SER A 236 25.96 18.78 7.86
N VAL A 237 26.36 19.50 8.91
CA VAL A 237 25.92 19.25 10.29
C VAL A 237 24.42 19.50 10.45
N GLU A 238 23.90 20.57 9.83
CA GLU A 238 22.46 20.85 9.83
C GLU A 238 21.67 19.84 9.00
N ILE A 239 22.23 19.35 7.90
CA ILE A 239 21.64 18.26 7.11
C ILE A 239 21.53 16.99 7.95
N ASP A 240 22.57 16.60 8.69
CA ASP A 240 22.52 15.44 9.58
C ASP A 240 21.50 15.62 10.71
N ALA A 241 21.45 16.80 11.33
CA ALA A 241 20.43 17.13 12.31
C ALA A 241 19.01 17.08 11.72
N LEU A 242 18.82 17.56 10.48
CA LEU A 242 17.53 17.49 9.79
C LEU A 242 17.14 16.05 9.43
N ARG A 243 18.08 15.21 8.97
CA ARG A 243 17.85 13.77 8.77
C ARG A 243 17.41 13.11 10.07
N PHE A 244 18.04 13.45 11.18
CA PHE A 244 17.66 12.93 12.49
C PHE A 244 16.24 13.35 12.86
N ILE A 245 15.86 14.62 12.65
CA ILE A 245 14.50 15.13 12.89
C ILE A 245 13.49 14.40 12.01
N ALA A 246 13.78 14.22 10.71
CA ALA A 246 12.91 13.52 9.78
C ALA A 246 12.64 12.07 10.21
N ARG A 247 13.67 11.39 10.72
CA ARG A 247 13.57 10.03 11.26
C ARG A 247 12.90 9.91 12.62
N LEU A 248 12.42 11.01 13.22
CA LEU A 248 11.53 10.95 14.38
C LEU A 248 10.07 10.70 13.98
N SER A 249 9.76 10.74 12.68
CA SER A 249 8.46 10.35 12.14
C SER A 249 8.56 8.94 11.52
N PRO A 250 7.62 8.04 11.82
CA PRO A 250 7.66 6.67 11.32
C PRO A 250 7.44 6.64 9.81
N CYS A 251 8.19 5.78 9.14
CA CYS A 251 7.79 5.27 7.83
C CYS A 251 6.55 4.37 7.97
N GLN A 252 5.76 4.26 6.91
CA GLN A 252 4.58 3.39 6.90
C GLN A 252 4.92 1.89 6.90
N THR A 253 6.17 1.52 6.60
CA THR A 253 6.61 0.13 6.52
C THR A 253 8.08 -0.03 6.92
N LEU A 254 8.42 -1.16 7.54
CA LEU A 254 9.80 -1.58 7.83
C LEU A 254 10.57 -2.01 6.58
N TYR A 255 9.88 -2.27 5.47
CA TYR A 255 10.45 -2.83 4.25
C TYR A 255 10.50 -1.79 3.12
N CYS A 256 10.73 -0.53 3.47
CA CYS A 256 10.67 0.58 2.53
C CYS A 256 11.82 0.56 1.52
N GLU A 257 11.48 0.51 0.23
CA GLU A 257 12.44 0.47 -0.88
C GLU A 257 12.62 1.84 -1.56
N ASP A 258 12.04 2.91 -1.01
CA ASP A 258 12.22 4.27 -1.54
C ASP A 258 13.62 4.80 -1.14
N PRO A 259 14.58 4.94 -2.08
CA PRO A 259 15.92 5.44 -1.75
C PRO A 259 15.90 6.88 -1.24
N ASP A 260 14.83 7.62 -1.50
CA ASP A 260 14.60 9.00 -1.08
C ASP A 260 13.72 9.10 0.18
N CYS A 261 13.41 7.98 0.85
CA CYS A 261 12.64 8.01 2.09
C CYS A 261 13.43 8.69 3.21
N VAL A 262 12.85 9.77 3.75
CA VAL A 262 13.40 10.58 4.84
C VAL A 262 12.87 10.18 6.22
N SER A 263 11.81 9.38 6.27
CA SER A 263 11.19 8.90 7.50
C SER A 263 12.03 7.83 8.20
N GLY A 264 11.75 7.56 9.48
CA GLY A 264 12.46 6.55 10.27
C GLY A 264 11.86 5.16 10.10
N HIS A 265 12.71 4.15 9.88
CA HIS A 265 12.33 2.74 9.80
C HIS A 265 12.48 1.98 11.12
N ARG A 266 12.79 2.71 12.20
CA ARG A 266 12.76 2.21 13.58
C ARG A 266 12.63 3.36 14.55
N CYS A 267 12.12 3.08 15.74
CA CYS A 267 12.20 4.02 16.83
C CYS A 267 13.68 4.26 17.20
N MET A 268 14.10 5.52 17.26
CA MET A 268 15.48 5.88 17.61
C MET A 268 15.83 5.53 19.06
N GLN A 269 14.83 5.46 19.95
CA GLN A 269 14.99 4.99 21.33
C GLN A 269 14.98 3.45 21.45
N GLY A 270 14.60 2.74 20.38
CA GLY A 270 14.60 1.28 20.32
C GLY A 270 13.76 0.63 21.43
N ALA A 271 14.25 -0.50 21.95
CA ALA A 271 13.56 -1.28 22.99
C ALA A 271 13.40 -0.54 24.33
N ASN A 272 14.18 0.52 24.55
CA ASN A 272 14.14 1.35 25.76
C ASN A 272 13.21 2.58 25.61
N CYS A 273 12.33 2.60 24.60
CA CYS A 273 11.37 3.68 24.43
C CYS A 273 10.40 3.74 25.61
N ASP A 274 10.38 4.87 26.29
CA ASP A 274 9.54 5.14 27.47
C ASP A 274 8.10 5.53 27.11
N LYS A 275 7.84 5.81 25.84
CA LYS A 275 6.51 6.21 25.36
C LYS A 275 5.50 5.06 25.28
N GLY A 276 5.99 3.81 25.25
CA GLY A 276 5.14 2.62 25.10
C GLY A 276 4.17 2.76 23.93
N SER A 277 2.89 2.43 24.16
CA SER A 277 1.81 2.53 23.17
C SER A 277 1.48 3.96 22.72
N ARG A 278 2.04 5.00 23.35
CA ARG A 278 1.91 6.40 22.92
C ARG A 278 3.03 6.84 21.95
N CYS A 279 3.96 5.95 21.64
CA CYS A 279 4.97 6.24 20.63
C CYS A 279 4.31 6.36 19.25
N TRP A 280 4.86 7.23 18.40
CA TRP A 280 4.37 7.34 17.01
C TRP A 280 4.80 6.15 16.16
N PHE A 281 5.85 5.45 16.58
CA PHE A 281 6.32 4.22 15.96
C PHE A 281 5.47 3.05 16.42
N GLY A 282 5.13 2.12 15.52
CA GLY A 282 4.46 0.87 15.87
C GLY A 282 5.31 -0.01 16.79
N ASP A 283 4.67 -0.94 17.49
CA ASP A 283 5.33 -1.86 18.42
C ASP A 283 6.44 -2.67 17.72
N GLU A 284 6.23 -3.05 16.46
CA GLU A 284 7.17 -3.74 15.59
C GLU A 284 8.43 -2.91 15.29
N MET A 285 8.33 -1.59 15.32
CA MET A 285 9.43 -0.67 14.98
C MET A 285 10.39 -0.40 16.15
N HIS A 286 10.11 -0.93 17.35
CA HIS A 286 10.95 -0.74 18.54
C HIS A 286 12.06 -1.79 18.68
N ARG A 287 11.91 -2.94 18.02
CA ARG A 287 12.82 -4.10 18.15
C ARG A 287 13.45 -4.51 16.81
N VAL A 288 13.61 -3.54 15.91
CA VAL A 288 14.26 -3.73 14.61
C VAL A 288 15.75 -3.95 14.81
N ASP A 289 16.24 -5.10 14.34
CA ASP A 289 17.67 -5.40 14.31
C ASP A 289 18.37 -4.47 13.31
N THR A 290 19.44 -3.81 13.75
CA THR A 290 20.26 -2.91 12.92
C THR A 290 21.52 -3.57 12.38
N LYS A 291 21.72 -4.86 12.62
CA LYS A 291 22.78 -5.61 11.97
C LYS A 291 22.46 -5.73 10.49
N ILE A 292 23.27 -5.05 9.67
CA ILE A 292 23.19 -5.13 8.22
C ILE A 292 23.69 -6.52 7.80
N THR A 293 22.87 -7.26 7.06
CA THR A 293 23.23 -8.56 6.46
C THR A 293 23.12 -8.57 4.95
N GLY A 294 22.50 -7.53 4.36
CA GLY A 294 22.36 -7.40 2.91
C GLY A 294 22.01 -5.97 2.48
N PHE A 295 21.85 -5.78 1.18
CA PHE A 295 21.31 -4.56 0.60
C PHE A 295 20.58 -4.87 -0.71
N ILE A 296 19.62 -4.03 -1.07
CA ILE A 296 19.04 -3.98 -2.42
C ILE A 296 19.60 -2.76 -3.16
N THR A 297 19.69 -2.87 -4.48
CA THR A 297 20.12 -1.78 -5.37
C THR A 297 18.88 -1.23 -6.07
N VAL A 298 18.67 0.09 -5.98
CA VAL A 298 17.56 0.82 -6.63
C VAL A 298 18.06 1.96 -7.51
#